data_AF-A0A556SB07-F1
#
_entry.id   AF-A0A556SB07-F1
#
_cell.length_a   1.000
_cell.length_b   1.000
_cell.length_c   1.000
_cell.angle_alpha   90.00
_cell.angle_beta   90.00
_cell.angle_gamma   90.00
#
_symmetry.space_group_name_H-M   'P 1'
#
loop_
_entity.id
_entity.type
_entity.pdbx_description
1 polymer ?
#
loop_
_entity_poly.entity_id
_entity_poly.type
_entity_poly.pdbx_seq_one_letter_code
_entity_poly.pdbx_strand_id
1 'polypeptide(L)'
;MEQRINNVFDGQVANNIYNICIELKNNQLDVNQLSFNELLDAVWSFKAENRIIIRRKYLNVPSVSIVLLSLFLFLVALLNVKSILTNGISNSFFSSNTLFVIVFISIISLSILSMLLYSQTKYLNPILVENNTVIYELELEIQKRKLRNENENNK
;
A
#
# COMPACT_ATOMS: atom_id res chain seq x y z
N MET A 1 16.56 28.19 -18.40
CA MET A 1 17.79 27.46 -18.02
C MET A 1 17.69 26.94 -16.59
N GLU A 2 17.21 27.74 -15.65
CA GLU A 2 17.02 27.36 -14.23
C GLU A 2 16.15 26.10 -14.01
N GLN A 3 15.04 25.94 -14.71
CA GLN A 3 14.19 24.74 -14.58
C GLN A 3 14.90 23.42 -14.98
N ARG A 4 15.85 23.46 -15.92
CA ARG A 4 16.63 22.27 -16.28
C ARG A 4 17.69 21.95 -15.22
N ILE A 5 18.28 22.98 -14.61
CA ILE A 5 19.29 22.81 -13.56
C ILE A 5 18.64 22.25 -12.30
N ASN A 6 17.48 22.79 -11.91
CA ASN A 6 16.72 22.28 -10.76
C ASN A 6 16.30 20.82 -10.98
N ASN A 7 15.78 20.47 -12.16
CA ASN A 7 15.38 19.08 -12.44
C ASN A 7 16.58 18.09 -12.45
N VAL A 8 17.76 18.53 -12.91
CA VAL A 8 18.98 17.69 -12.89
C VAL A 8 19.53 17.55 -11.48
N PHE A 9 19.49 18.64 -10.69
CA PHE A 9 19.91 18.66 -9.30
C PHE A 9 18.99 17.80 -8.42
N ASP A 10 17.67 17.96 -8.55
CA ASP A 10 16.66 17.15 -7.87
C ASP A 10 16.79 15.67 -8.25
N GLY A 11 17.11 15.38 -9.52
CA GLY A 11 17.39 14.03 -10.00
C GLY A 11 18.65 13.42 -9.37
N GLN A 12 19.72 14.19 -9.20
CA GLN A 12 20.95 13.73 -8.54
C GLN A 12 20.77 13.52 -7.04
N VAL A 13 20.07 14.42 -6.35
CA VAL A 13 19.74 14.28 -4.92
C VAL A 13 18.87 13.05 -4.69
N ALA A 14 17.82 12.86 -5.51
CA ALA A 14 16.95 11.68 -5.42
C ALA A 14 17.73 10.37 -5.65
N ASN A 15 18.67 10.36 -6.59
CA ASN A 15 19.50 9.18 -6.87
C ASN A 15 20.47 8.89 -5.71
N ASN A 16 21.00 9.94 -5.07
CA ASN A 16 21.86 9.80 -3.90
C ASN A 16 21.10 9.21 -2.70
N ILE A 17 19.92 9.76 -2.38
CA ILE A 17 19.07 9.24 -1.31
C ILE A 17 18.61 7.80 -1.59
N TYR A 18 18.30 7.48 -2.85
CA TYR A 18 17.95 6.11 -3.23
C TYR A 18 19.09 5.11 -2.94
N ASN A 19 20.32 5.46 -3.30
CA ASN A 19 21.49 4.63 -3.02
C ASN A 19 21.73 4.47 -1.50
N ILE A 20 21.63 5.56 -0.75
CA ILE A 20 21.70 5.54 0.72
C ILE A 20 20.66 4.57 1.31
N CYS A 21 19.41 4.63 0.86
CA CYS A 21 18.36 3.72 1.32
C CYS A 21 18.68 2.25 1.01
N ILE A 22 19.24 1.95 -0.17
CA ILE A 22 19.65 0.58 -0.52
C ILE A 22 20.80 0.09 0.38
N GLU A 23 21.82 0.91 0.58
CA GLU A 23 22.99 0.54 1.37
C GLU A 23 22.63 0.36 2.86
N LEU A 24 21.75 1.20 3.41
CA LEU A 24 21.18 1.03 4.75
C LEU A 24 20.44 -0.29 4.88
N LYS A 25 19.60 -0.64 3.89
CA LYS A 25 18.84 -1.89 3.88
C LYS A 25 19.75 -3.13 3.81
N ASN A 26 20.88 -3.01 3.11
CA ASN A 26 21.87 -4.07 2.99
C ASN A 26 22.87 -4.12 4.16
N ASN A 27 22.70 -3.29 5.20
CA ASN A 27 23.66 -3.14 6.31
C ASN A 27 25.09 -2.78 5.85
N GLN A 28 25.22 -2.10 4.72
CA GLN A 28 26.51 -1.70 4.13
C GLN A 28 26.94 -0.28 4.51
N LEU A 29 26.01 0.51 5.05
CA LEU A 29 26.24 1.88 5.48
C LEU A 29 25.94 2.01 6.98
N ASP A 30 26.89 2.57 7.74
CA ASP A 30 26.66 2.91 9.14
C ASP A 30 25.87 4.22 9.23
N VAL A 31 24.75 4.19 9.97
CA VAL A 31 23.87 5.33 10.21
C VAL A 31 24.63 6.54 10.79
N ASN A 32 25.70 6.30 11.56
CA ASN A 32 26.52 7.35 12.14
C ASN A 32 27.27 8.20 11.09
N GLN A 33 27.51 7.66 9.89
CA GLN A 33 28.28 8.34 8.84
C GLN A 33 27.43 9.33 8.02
N LEU A 34 26.10 9.24 8.12
CA LEU A 34 25.18 10.11 7.40
C LEU A 34 25.12 11.51 8.00
N SER A 35 24.93 12.51 7.15
CA SER A 35 24.59 13.87 7.59
C SER A 35 23.17 13.93 8.15
N PHE A 36 22.87 14.96 8.95
CA PHE A 36 21.53 15.11 9.55
C PHE A 36 20.41 15.24 8.50
N ASN A 37 20.68 15.92 7.38
CA ASN A 37 19.72 16.07 6.30
C ASN A 37 19.48 14.73 5.58
N GLU A 38 20.54 13.97 5.30
CA GLU A 38 20.40 12.64 4.68
C GLU A 38 19.66 11.66 5.58
N LEU A 39 19.85 11.73 6.91
CA LEU A 39 19.06 10.95 7.87
C LEU A 39 17.57 11.28 7.77
N LEU A 40 17.20 12.56 7.71
CA LEU A 40 15.81 12.98 7.58
C LEU A 40 15.19 12.55 6.24
N ASP A 41 15.93 12.74 5.15
CA ASP A 41 15.49 12.38 3.81
C ASP A 41 15.31 10.86 3.67
N ALA A 42 16.23 10.07 4.22
CA ALA A 42 16.11 8.61 4.26
C ALA A 42 14.88 8.17 5.07
N VAL A 43 14.65 8.74 6.26
CA VAL A 43 13.45 8.47 7.08
C VAL A 43 12.18 8.78 6.30
N TRP A 44 12.11 9.93 5.63
CA TRP A 44 10.95 10.30 4.82
C TRP A 44 10.74 9.37 3.63
N SER A 45 11.82 8.94 2.97
CA SER A 45 11.78 7.99 1.87
C SER A 45 11.19 6.63 2.30
N PHE A 46 11.71 6.03 3.38
CA PHE A 46 11.17 4.77 3.91
C PHE A 46 9.73 4.90 4.41
N LYS A 47 9.37 6.03 5.04
CA LYS A 47 7.97 6.30 5.44
C LYS A 47 7.04 6.42 4.24
N ALA A 48 7.49 7.05 3.15
CA ALA A 48 6.71 7.15 1.92
C ALA A 48 6.49 5.76 1.29
N GLU A 49 7.53 4.93 1.24
CA GLU A 49 7.43 3.55 0.77
C GLU A 49 6.46 2.72 1.63
N ASN A 50 6.56 2.83 2.95
CA ASN A 50 5.64 2.14 3.88
C ASN A 50 4.19 2.58 3.68
N ARG A 51 3.92 3.87 3.41
CA ARG A 51 2.56 4.33 3.07
C ARG A 51 2.04 3.69 1.79
N ILE A 52 2.89 3.53 0.78
CA ILE A 52 2.52 2.84 -0.48
C ILE A 52 2.21 1.38 -0.20
N ILE A 53 3.04 0.70 0.59
CA ILE A 53 2.83 -0.70 0.99
C ILE A 53 1.51 -0.85 1.74
N ILE A 54 1.26 0.01 2.74
CA ILE A 54 0.03 -0.03 3.54
C ILE A 54 -1.20 0.19 2.65
N ARG A 55 -1.14 1.18 1.73
CA ARG A 55 -2.23 1.45 0.80
C ARG A 55 -2.49 0.25 -0.12
N ARG A 56 -1.45 -0.36 -0.69
CA ARG A 56 -1.59 -1.52 -1.58
C ARG A 56 -2.14 -2.74 -0.85
N LYS A 57 -1.61 -3.05 0.33
CA LYS A 57 -1.94 -4.27 1.07
C LYS A 57 -3.23 -4.17 1.87
N TYR A 58 -3.41 -3.10 2.64
CA TYR A 58 -4.48 -3.01 3.64
C TYR A 58 -5.68 -2.16 3.18
N LEU A 59 -5.51 -1.27 2.20
CA LEU A 59 -6.61 -0.44 1.71
C LEU A 59 -7.17 -0.95 0.38
N ASN A 60 -6.31 -1.22 -0.61
CA ASN A 60 -6.77 -1.60 -1.95
C ASN A 60 -7.37 -3.01 -1.97
N VAL A 61 -6.77 -3.99 -1.29
CA VAL A 61 -7.25 -5.39 -1.30
C VAL A 61 -8.68 -5.51 -0.74
N PRO A 62 -8.98 -4.97 0.46
CA PRO A 62 -10.36 -4.99 0.96
C PRO A 62 -11.32 -4.15 0.11
N SER A 63 -10.89 -2.98 -0.36
CA SER A 63 -11.75 -2.09 -1.16
C SER A 63 -12.15 -2.71 -2.49
N VAL A 64 -11.22 -3.34 -3.21
CA VAL A 64 -11.50 -4.06 -4.46
C VAL A 64 -12.48 -5.20 -4.23
N SER A 65 -12.32 -5.93 -3.12
CA SER A 65 -13.22 -7.02 -2.74
C SER A 65 -14.65 -6.51 -2.52
N ILE A 66 -14.81 -5.39 -1.80
CA ILE A 66 -16.12 -4.75 -1.57
C ILE A 66 -16.75 -4.24 -2.86
N VAL A 67 -15.97 -3.57 -3.72
CA VAL A 67 -16.47 -3.06 -5.01
C VAL A 67 -16.98 -4.19 -5.89
N LEU A 68 -16.23 -5.30 -5.99
CA LEU A 68 -16.63 -6.46 -6.77
C LEU A 68 -17.89 -7.12 -6.21
N LEU A 69 -18.02 -7.22 -4.88
CA LEU A 69 -19.24 -7.71 -4.24
C LEU A 69 -20.46 -6.85 -4.61
N SER A 70 -20.34 -5.53 -4.46
CA SER A 70 -21.40 -4.59 -4.78
C SER A 70 -21.82 -4.70 -6.24
N LEU A 71 -20.86 -4.79 -7.16
CA LEU A 71 -21.11 -4.89 -8.60
C LEU A 71 -21.79 -6.22 -8.96
N PHE A 72 -21.39 -7.32 -8.31
CA PHE A 72 -22.03 -8.61 -8.45
C PHE A 72 -23.49 -8.60 -7.96
N LEU A 73 -23.76 -8.06 -6.76
CA LEU A 73 -25.12 -7.93 -6.24
C LEU A 73 -26.00 -7.07 -7.16
N PHE A 74 -25.44 -6.00 -7.72
CA PHE A 74 -26.15 -5.13 -8.65
C PHE A 74 -26.52 -5.84 -9.96
N LEU A 75 -25.60 -6.63 -10.51
CA LEU A 75 -25.85 -7.46 -11.70
C LEU A 75 -26.96 -8.49 -11.44
N VAL A 76 -26.92 -9.15 -10.28
CA VAL A 76 -27.95 -10.12 -9.88
C VAL A 76 -29.32 -9.44 -9.76
N ALA A 77 -29.37 -8.26 -9.13
CA ALA A 77 -30.60 -7.47 -9.02
C ALA A 77 -31.14 -7.04 -10.39
N LEU A 78 -30.27 -6.57 -11.30
CA LEU A 78 -30.63 -6.19 -12.66
C LEU A 78 -31.19 -7.37 -13.47
N LEU A 79 -30.53 -8.52 -13.40
CA LEU A 79 -31.01 -9.74 -14.07
C LEU A 79 -32.37 -10.17 -13.54
N ASN A 80 -32.59 -10.05 -12.23
CA ASN A 80 -33.87 -10.36 -11.60
C ASN A 80 -34.99 -9.40 -12.06
N VAL A 81 -34.74 -8.07 -12.04
CA VAL A 81 -35.68 -7.06 -12.53
C VAL A 81 -36.01 -7.28 -14.01
N LYS A 82 -35.00 -7.54 -14.83
CA LYS A 82 -35.19 -7.85 -16.26
C LYS A 82 -36.05 -9.09 -16.44
N SER A 83 -35.80 -10.15 -15.68
CA SER A 83 -36.58 -11.40 -15.77
C SER A 83 -38.06 -11.18 -15.40
N ILE A 84 -38.33 -10.41 -14.35
CA ILE A 84 -39.71 -10.06 -13.93
C ILE A 84 -40.42 -9.27 -15.06
N LEU A 85 -39.72 -8.31 -15.67
CA LEU A 85 -40.25 -7.49 -16.77
C LEU A 85 -40.54 -8.31 -18.03
N THR A 86 -39.68 -9.27 -18.39
CA THR A 86 -39.81 -10.03 -19.64
C THR A 86 -40.71 -11.26 -19.52
N ASN A 87 -40.69 -11.94 -18.37
CA ASN A 87 -41.30 -13.27 -18.24
C ASN A 87 -42.41 -13.35 -17.18
N GLY A 88 -42.70 -12.26 -16.46
CA GLY A 88 -43.62 -12.26 -15.33
C GLY A 88 -43.04 -12.95 -14.08
N ILE A 89 -43.78 -12.88 -12.97
CA ILE A 89 -43.35 -13.36 -11.64
C ILE A 89 -43.26 -14.91 -11.59
N SER A 90 -43.80 -15.62 -12.56
CA SER A 90 -43.96 -17.08 -12.55
C SER A 90 -42.72 -17.90 -12.93
N ASN A 91 -41.61 -17.27 -13.33
CA ASN A 91 -40.43 -17.99 -13.78
C ASN A 91 -39.57 -18.51 -12.58
N SER A 92 -39.41 -19.84 -12.48
CA SER A 92 -38.75 -20.51 -11.34
C SER A 92 -37.24 -20.24 -11.21
N PHE A 93 -36.60 -19.75 -12.27
CA PHE A 93 -35.17 -19.45 -12.31
C PHE A 93 -34.74 -18.30 -11.38
N PHE A 94 -35.67 -17.46 -10.92
CA PHE A 94 -35.40 -16.35 -9.98
C PHE A 94 -36.33 -16.42 -8.75
N SER A 95 -36.53 -17.61 -8.22
CA SER A 95 -37.12 -17.82 -6.89
C SER A 95 -36.23 -17.29 -5.75
N SER A 96 -36.80 -17.12 -4.55
CA SER A 96 -36.03 -16.79 -3.33
C SER A 96 -34.86 -17.76 -3.09
N ASN A 97 -35.03 -19.04 -3.43
CA ASN A 97 -33.98 -20.06 -3.33
C ASN A 97 -32.79 -19.78 -4.26
N THR A 98 -33.04 -19.36 -5.50
CA THR A 98 -31.97 -18.98 -6.44
C THR A 98 -31.22 -17.73 -6.01
N LEU A 99 -31.91 -16.72 -5.47
CA LEU A 99 -31.24 -15.55 -4.88
C LEU A 99 -30.38 -15.93 -3.68
N PHE A 100 -30.88 -16.81 -2.81
CA PHE A 100 -30.12 -17.33 -1.67
C PHE A 100 -28.85 -18.07 -2.12
N VAL A 101 -28.95 -18.94 -3.13
CA VAL A 101 -27.79 -19.65 -3.71
C VAL A 101 -26.78 -18.67 -4.31
N ILE A 102 -27.24 -17.64 -5.01
CA ILE A 102 -26.37 -16.61 -5.59
C ILE A 102 -25.64 -15.82 -4.51
N VAL A 103 -26.33 -15.40 -3.45
CA VAL A 103 -25.71 -14.71 -2.31
C VAL A 103 -24.71 -15.63 -1.62
N PHE A 104 -25.05 -16.90 -1.40
CA PHE A 104 -24.16 -17.87 -0.78
C PHE A 104 -22.87 -18.10 -1.60
N ILE A 105 -23.00 -18.28 -2.92
CA ILE A 105 -21.85 -18.41 -3.83
C ILE A 105 -21.02 -17.12 -3.83
N SER A 106 -21.65 -15.95 -3.75
CA SER A 106 -20.95 -14.66 -3.72
C SER A 106 -20.10 -14.47 -2.46
N ILE A 107 -20.56 -14.96 -1.30
CA ILE A 107 -19.80 -14.92 -0.05
C ILE A 107 -18.57 -15.86 -0.14
N ILE A 108 -18.75 -17.05 -0.71
CA ILE A 108 -17.65 -18.01 -0.90
C ILE A 108 -16.62 -17.44 -1.88
N SER A 109 -17.06 -16.91 -3.03
CA SER A 109 -16.16 -16.35 -4.04
C SER A 109 -15.41 -15.12 -3.52
N LEU A 110 -16.06 -14.27 -2.71
CA LEU A 110 -15.42 -13.15 -2.03
C LEU A 110 -14.34 -13.59 -1.04
N SER A 111 -14.61 -14.66 -0.29
CA SER A 111 -13.66 -15.22 0.66
C SER A 111 -12.42 -15.76 -0.06
N ILE A 112 -12.61 -16.45 -1.19
CA ILE A 112 -11.51 -16.96 -2.02
C ILE A 112 -10.73 -15.80 -2.66
N LEU A 113 -11.42 -14.80 -3.20
CA LEU A 113 -10.78 -13.66 -3.84
C LEU A 113 -9.97 -12.83 -2.84
N SER A 114 -10.52 -12.56 -1.66
CA SER A 114 -9.81 -11.82 -0.61
C SER A 114 -8.58 -12.60 -0.13
N MET A 115 -8.67 -13.92 0.03
CA MET A 115 -7.53 -14.79 0.35
C MET A 115 -6.46 -14.77 -0.75
N LEU A 116 -6.86 -14.79 -2.02
CA LEU A 116 -5.93 -14.73 -3.16
C LEU A 116 -5.20 -13.38 -3.23
N LEU A 117 -5.94 -12.27 -3.10
CA LEU A 117 -5.36 -10.93 -3.05
C LEU A 117 -4.45 -10.72 -1.83
N TYR A 118 -4.81 -11.30 -0.68
CA TYR A 118 -3.96 -11.29 0.51
C TYR A 118 -2.67 -12.09 0.30
N SER A 119 -2.76 -13.27 -0.31
CA SER A 119 -1.58 -14.09 -0.66
C SER A 119 -0.65 -13.35 -1.61
N GLN A 120 -1.20 -12.68 -2.63
CA GLN A 120 -0.43 -11.85 -3.57
C GLN A 120 0.28 -10.68 -2.89
N THR A 121 -0.21 -10.19 -1.76
CA THR A 121 0.39 -9.07 -1.01
C THR A 121 1.18 -9.53 0.22
N LYS A 122 1.30 -10.84 0.45
CA LYS A 122 1.99 -11.41 1.62
C LYS A 122 3.46 -10.99 1.68
N TYR A 123 4.13 -10.90 0.53
CA TYR A 123 5.54 -10.50 0.42
C TYR A 123 5.79 -9.04 0.87
N LEU A 124 4.75 -8.20 0.92
CA LEU A 124 4.89 -6.82 1.38
C LEU A 124 5.03 -6.72 2.91
N ASN A 125 4.63 -7.75 3.67
CA ASN A 125 4.77 -7.74 5.12
C ASN A 125 6.23 -7.70 5.61
N PRO A 126 7.12 -8.62 5.17
CA PRO A 126 8.51 -8.58 5.60
C PRO A 126 9.19 -7.27 5.19
N ILE A 127 8.89 -6.73 4.00
CA ILE A 127 9.43 -5.45 3.54
C ILE A 127 9.00 -4.30 4.47
N LEU A 128 7.74 -4.28 4.90
CA LEU A 128 7.24 -3.29 5.85
C LEU A 128 7.96 -3.37 7.20
N VAL A 129 8.23 -4.58 7.70
CA VAL A 129 8.94 -4.81 8.98
C VAL A 129 10.40 -4.37 8.87
N GLU A 130 11.06 -4.73 7.79
CA GLU A 130 12.45 -4.35 7.50
C GLU A 130 12.59 -2.81 7.43
N ASN A 131 11.74 -2.15 6.64
CA ASN A 131 11.70 -0.70 6.55
C ASN A 131 11.45 -0.03 7.91
N ASN A 132 10.54 -0.58 8.74
CA ASN A 132 10.30 -0.04 10.08
C ASN A 132 11.50 -0.18 11.02
N THR A 133 12.30 -1.23 10.85
CA THR A 133 13.52 -1.45 11.65
C THR A 133 14.55 -0.37 11.30
N VAL A 134 14.79 -0.14 10.00
CA VAL A 134 15.70 0.91 9.53
C VAL A 134 15.21 2.30 9.95
N ILE A 135 13.91 2.58 9.82
CA ILE A 135 13.32 3.85 10.30
C ILE A 135 13.60 4.05 11.79
N TYR A 136 13.42 3.02 12.62
CA TYR A 136 13.66 3.11 14.05
C TYR A 136 15.12 3.46 14.37
N GLU A 137 16.07 2.81 13.70
CA GLU A 137 17.50 3.10 13.87
C GLU A 137 17.84 4.54 13.46
N LEU A 138 17.34 4.99 12.31
CA LEU A 138 17.52 6.35 11.83
C LEU A 138 16.92 7.39 12.80
N GLU A 139 15.70 7.17 13.28
CA GLU A 139 15.03 8.06 14.22
C GLU A 139 15.75 8.12 15.58
N LEU A 140 16.25 6.98 16.05
CA LEU A 140 17.02 6.89 17.28
C LEU A 140 18.34 7.67 17.15
N GLU A 141 19.01 7.60 16.01
CA GLU A 141 20.21 8.39 15.75
C GLU A 141 19.90 9.89 15.66
N ILE A 142 18.82 10.29 14.97
CA ILE A 142 18.34 11.67 14.96
C ILE A 142 18.08 12.19 16.39
N GLN A 143 17.47 11.37 17.25
CA GLN A 143 17.22 11.73 18.65
C GLN A 143 18.52 11.87 19.46
N LYS A 144 19.49 10.97 19.27
CA LYS A 144 20.81 11.09 19.91
C LYS A 144 21.52 12.39 19.52
N ARG A 145 21.52 12.75 18.24
CA ARG A 145 22.14 13.99 17.74
C ARG A 145 21.43 15.24 18.25
N LYS A 146 20.10 15.19 18.35
CA LYS A 146 19.29 16.21 19.03
C LYS A 146 19.73 16.42 20.48
N LEU A 147 19.95 15.34 21.23
CA LEU A 147 20.40 15.41 22.62
C LEU A 147 21.84 15.92 22.77
N ARG A 148 22.68 15.74 21.74
CA ARG A 148 24.07 16.22 21.69
C ARG A 148 24.22 17.65 21.16
N ASN A 149 23.12 18.32 20.79
CA ASN A 149 23.12 19.63 20.12
C ASN A 149 23.93 19.65 18.80
N GLU A 150 24.04 18.51 18.12
CA GLU A 150 24.76 18.41 16.83
C GLU A 150 23.95 18.98 15.65
N ASN A 151 22.76 19.51 15.91
CA ASN A 151 21.80 19.97 14.89
C ASN A 151 22.05 21.38 14.35
N GLU A 152 22.91 22.18 14.99
CA GLU A 152 22.98 23.64 14.73
C GLU A 152 24.32 24.15 14.17
N ASN A 153 25.34 23.31 14.04
CA ASN A 153 26.70 23.79 13.72
C ASN A 153 27.09 23.80 12.23
N ASN A 154 26.16 23.57 11.30
CA ASN A 154 26.42 23.77 9.87
C ASN A 154 25.51 24.88 9.32
N LYS A 155 25.83 26.12 9.68
CA LYS A 155 25.54 27.32 8.88
C LYS A 155 26.85 27.94 8.43
#